data_AF-A0A256IUV1-F1
#
_entry.id   AF-A0A256IUV1-F1
#
_cell.length_a   1.000
_cell.length_b   1.000
_cell.length_c   1.000
_cell.angle_alpha   90.00
_cell.angle_beta   90.00
_cell.angle_gamma   90.00
#
_symmetry.space_group_name_H-M   'P 1'
#
loop_
_entity.id
_entity.type
_entity.pdbx_description
1 polymer ?
#
loop_
_entity_poly.entity_id
_entity_poly.type
_entity_poly.pdbx_seq_one_letter_code
_entity_poly.pdbx_strand_id
1 'polypeptide(L)' 'MRDTLGLEGIAGVLVVLVGIGILTLRDPVVAGALMVVLAGLALIAKGLVDTAMRSFGLK' A
#
# COMPACT_ATOMS: atom_id res chain seq x y z
N MET A 1 -3.59 -13.65 6.38
CA MET A 1 -2.69 -12.47 6.34
C MET A 1 -3.23 -11.24 7.06
N ARG A 2 -4.45 -11.25 7.65
CA ARG A 2 -4.95 -10.11 8.44
C ARG A 2 -4.12 -9.88 9.72
N ASP A 3 -3.46 -10.91 10.23
CA ASP A 3 -2.64 -10.85 11.44
C ASP A 3 -1.18 -10.44 11.22
N THR A 4 -0.76 -10.12 9.99
CA THR A 4 0.67 -9.94 9.63
C THR A 4 1.09 -8.48 9.40
N LEU A 5 0.14 -7.53 9.32
CA LEU A 5 0.49 -6.11 9.14
C LEU A 5 1.02 -5.46 10.43
N GLY A 6 0.77 -6.06 11.60
CA GLY A 6 0.96 -5.39 12.89
C GLY A 6 0.08 -4.14 13.03
N LEU A 7 0.19 -3.45 14.17
CA LEU A 7 -0.57 -2.22 14.42
C LEU A 7 -0.15 -1.10 13.45
N GLU A 8 1.14 -1.03 13.14
CA GLU A 8 1.73 -0.01 12.26
C GLU A 8 1.24 -0.15 10.82
N GLY A 9 1.15 -1.37 10.29
CA GLY A 9 0.63 -1.59 8.94
C GLY A 9 -0.86 -1.22 8.85
N ILE A 10 -1.65 -1.53 9.87
CA ILE A 10 -3.07 -1.12 9.91
C ILE A 10 -3.18 0.41 9.96
N ALA A 11 -2.39 1.08 10.82
CA ALA A 11 -2.36 2.53 10.90
C ALA A 11 -1.96 3.16 9.55
N GLY A 12 -0.95 2.60 8.87
CA GLY A 12 -0.55 3.03 7.53
C GLY A 12 -1.67 2.92 6.50
N VAL A 13 -2.39 1.79 6.48
CA VAL A 13 -3.55 1.63 5.58
C VAL A 13 -4.63 2.67 5.87
N LEU A 14 -4.94 2.93 7.15
CA LEU A 14 -5.92 3.96 7.52
C LEU A 14 -5.50 5.36 7.04
N VAL A 15 -4.24 5.73 7.22
CA VAL A 15 -3.71 7.03 6.76
C VAL A 15 -3.85 7.15 5.24
N VAL A 16 -3.51 6.09 4.49
CA VAL A 16 -3.68 6.07 3.03
C VAL A 16 -5.14 6.26 2.64
N LEU A 17 -6.07 5.54 3.28
CA LEU A 17 -7.51 5.66 2.99
C LEU A 17 -8.05 7.06 3.31
N VAL A 18 -7.61 7.69 4.40
CA VAL A 18 -7.98 9.07 4.74
C VAL A 18 -7.47 10.04 3.66
N GLY A 19 -6.21 9.90 3.23
CA GLY A 19 -5.64 10.74 2.17
C GLY A 19 -6.39 10.61 0.85
N ILE A 20 -6.71 9.38 0.44
CA ILE A 20 -7.53 9.10 -0.75
C ILE A 20 -8.92 9.72 -0.59
N GLY A 21 -9.56 9.58 0.57
CA GLY A 21 -10.87 10.15 0.83
C GLY A 21 -10.90 11.67 0.66
N ILE A 22 -9.92 12.37 1.26
CA ILE A 22 -9.77 13.83 1.13
C ILE A 22 -9.58 14.22 -0.33
N LEU A 23 -8.70 13.52 -1.06
CA LEU A 23 -8.41 13.83 -2.45
C LEU A 23 -9.62 13.57 -3.35
N THR A 24 -10.34 12.47 -3.14
CA THR A 24 -11.53 12.09 -3.91
C THR A 24 -12.66 13.11 -3.78
N LEU A 25 -12.82 13.71 -2.59
CA LEU A 25 -13.79 14.78 -2.36
C LEU A 25 -13.44 16.07 -3.11
N ARG A 26 -12.15 16.30 -3.41
CA ARG A 26 -11.70 17.50 -4.12
C ARG A 26 -11.64 17.32 -5.62
N ASP A 27 -11.04 16.21 -6.08
CA ASP A 27 -10.92 15.86 -7.48
C ASP A 27 -10.85 14.33 -7.65
N PRO A 28 -11.95 13.69 -8.09
CA PRO A 28 -12.00 12.24 -8.22
C PRO A 28 -11.11 11.70 -9.36
N VAL A 29 -10.78 12.52 -10.37
CA VAL A 29 -9.93 12.11 -11.48
C VAL A 29 -8.48 12.01 -11.00
N VAL A 30 -8.01 13.02 -10.26
CA VAL A 30 -6.68 13.01 -9.65
C VAL A 30 -6.57 11.88 -8.63
N ALA A 31 -7.61 11.63 -7.83
CA ALA A 31 -7.65 10.49 -6.91
C ALA A 31 -7.53 9.16 -7.66
N GLY A 32 -8.25 8.99 -8.77
CA GLY A 32 -8.14 7.80 -9.63
C GLY A 32 -6.72 7.58 -10.16
N ALA A 33 -6.06 8.65 -10.65
CA ALA A 33 -4.67 8.57 -11.11
C ALA A 33 -3.70 8.20 -9.96
N LEU A 34 -3.90 8.76 -8.76
CA LEU A 34 -3.11 8.43 -7.58
C LEU A 34 -3.26 6.96 -7.19
N MET A 35 -4.45 6.37 -7.32
CA MET A 35 -4.66 4.95 -7.02
C MET A 35 -3.82 4.03 -7.92
N VAL A 36 -3.63 4.40 -9.20
CA VAL A 36 -2.75 3.66 -10.12
C VAL A 36 -1.29 3.72 -9.63
N VAL A 37 -0.85 4.89 -9.16
CA VAL A 37 0.50 5.07 -8.57
C VAL A 37 0.64 4.21 -7.30
N LEU A 38 -0.33 4.25 -6.40
CA LEU A 38 -0.34 3.43 -5.17
C LEU A 38 -0.31 1.93 -5.47
N ALA A 39 -1.04 1.48 -6.50
CA ALA A 39 -0.99 0.10 -6.95
C ALA A 39 0.41 -0.28 -7.44
N GLY A 40 1.06 0.57 -8.23
CA GLY A 40 2.45 0.38 -8.66
C GLY A 40 3.42 0.28 -7.47
N LEU A 41 3.31 1.17 -6.49
CA LEU A 41 4.11 1.13 -5.28
C LEU A 41 3.88 -0.15 -4.47
N ALA A 42 2.63 -0.61 -4.36
CA ALA A 42 2.30 -1.85 -3.67
C ALA A 42 2.92 -3.07 -4.37
N LEU A 43 2.93 -3.10 -5.71
CA LEU A 43 3.59 -4.14 -6.48
C LEU A 43 5.12 -4.14 -6.27
N ILE A 44 5.74 -2.96 -6.28
CA ILE A 44 7.18 -2.81 -6.01
C ILE A 44 7.51 -3.31 -4.60
N ALA A 45 6.75 -2.86 -3.59
CA ALA A 45 6.94 -3.27 -2.20
C ALA A 45 6.78 -4.79 -2.05
N LYS A 46 5.77 -5.39 -2.68
CA LYS A 46 5.58 -6.84 -2.71
C LYS A 46 6.80 -7.56 -3.31
N GLY A 47 7.28 -7.11 -4.47
CA GLY A 47 8.46 -7.70 -5.12
C GLY A 47 9.72 -7.61 -4.26
N LEU A 48 9.90 -6.48 -3.56
CA LEU A 48 11.01 -6.28 -2.63
C LEU A 48 10.93 -7.24 -1.44
N VAL A 49 9.74 -7.35 -0.82
CA VAL A 49 9.51 -8.26 0.30
C VAL A 49 9.68 -9.72 -0.12
N ASP A 50 9.16 -10.11 -1.29
CA ASP A 50 9.35 -11.46 -1.85
C ASP A 50 10.83 -11.78 -2.10
N THR A 51 11.60 -10.83 -2.62
CA THR A 51 13.04 -10.98 -2.85
C THR A 51 13.81 -11.09 -1.54
N ALA A 52 13.48 -10.25 -0.55
CA ALA A 52 14.08 -10.31 0.78
C ALA A 52 13.79 -11.66 1.46
N MET A 53 12.54 -12.14 1.46
CA MET A 53 12.20 -13.44 2.04
C MET A 53 12.96 -14.60 1.39
N ARG A 54 13.14 -14.58 0.06
CA ARG A 54 13.97 -15.57 -0.67
C ARG A 54 15.43 -15.53 -0.23
N SER A 55 16.01 -14.35 -0.03
CA SER A 55 17.39 -14.23 0.45
C SER A 55 17.61 -14.81 1.86
N PHE A 56 16.55 -14.88 2.67
CA PHE A 56 16.56 -15.48 4.00
C PHE A 56 16.09 -16.95 4.02
N GLY A 57 15.83 -17.56 2.86
CA GLY A 57 15.34 -18.95 2.76
C GLY A 57 13.94 -19.17 3.34
N LEU A 58 13.18 -18.09 3.56
CA LEU A 58 11.83 -18.12 4.10
C LEU A 58 10.77 -18.38 3.00
N LYS A 59 11.20 -18.49 1.74
CA LYS A 59 10.36 -18.71 0.56
C LYS A 59 11.12 -19.39 -0.57
#